data_AF-A0A7X9IVE2-F1
#
_entry.id   AF-A0A7X9IVE2-F1
#
_cell.length_a   1.000
_cell.length_b   1.000
_cell.length_c   1.000
_cell.angle_alpha   90.00
_cell.angle_beta   90.00
_cell.angle_gamma   90.00
#
_symmetry.space_group_name_H-M   'P 1'
#
loop_
_entity.id
_entity.type
_entity.pdbx_description
1 polymer ?
#
loop_
_entity_poly.entity_id
_entity_poly.type
_entity_poly.pdbx_seq_one_letter_code
_entity_poly.pdbx_strand_id
1 'polypeptide(L)'
;MTRLVGSLVALGSVLALGTGCGAIEYSVFILQAHEAVAEAQVAGAGPSPDVLEAEGAGTASSGSAYEILLSCATDDEEACPREERGVSCCLAPYEYTYAMEHLRKAREEVGQADYQAAVEMARLARDYARKARDMAAELRREAGR
;
A
#
# COMPACT_ATOMS: atom_id res chain seq x y z
N MET A 1 57.61 -12.68 13.48
CA MET A 1 56.32 -13.31 13.09
C MET A 1 55.13 -12.35 13.22
N THR A 2 55.33 -11.02 13.20
CA THR A 2 54.27 -10.02 13.41
C THR A 2 53.82 -9.30 12.13
N ARG A 3 54.52 -9.48 10.99
CA ARG A 3 54.17 -8.85 9.70
C ARG A 3 53.19 -9.66 8.84
N LEU A 4 52.96 -10.94 9.16
CA LEU A 4 52.02 -11.82 8.44
C LEU A 4 50.56 -11.64 8.91
N VAL A 5 50.34 -11.20 10.15
CA VAL A 5 49.00 -10.98 10.71
C VAL A 5 48.31 -9.76 10.09
N GLY A 6 49.08 -8.69 9.79
CA GLY A 6 48.54 -7.47 9.17
C GLY A 6 48.03 -7.67 7.74
N SER A 7 48.64 -8.58 6.97
CA SER A 7 48.26 -8.81 5.56
C SER A 7 46.99 -9.68 5.42
N LEU A 8 46.69 -10.53 6.42
CA LEU A 8 45.49 -11.36 6.46
C LEU A 8 44.23 -10.56 6.86
N VAL A 9 44.38 -9.57 7.74
CA VAL A 9 43.28 -8.67 8.14
C VAL A 9 42.84 -7.75 6.99
N ALA A 10 43.78 -7.33 6.13
CA ALA A 10 43.48 -6.52 4.95
C ALA A 10 42.70 -7.30 3.88
N LEU A 11 42.97 -8.60 3.69
CA LEU A 11 42.22 -9.44 2.74
C LEU A 11 40.86 -9.90 3.27
N GLY A 12 40.70 -10.06 4.59
CA GLY A 12 39.41 -10.44 5.19
C GLY A 12 38.34 -9.34 5.17
N SER A 13 38.75 -8.08 5.01
CA SER A 13 37.86 -6.92 5.10
C SER A 13 37.17 -6.54 3.78
N VAL A 14 37.60 -7.12 2.65
CA VAL A 14 37.08 -6.78 1.31
C VAL A 14 35.83 -7.61 0.94
N LEU A 15 35.53 -8.68 1.68
CA LEU A 15 34.37 -9.55 1.43
C LEU A 15 33.06 -9.10 2.08
N ALA A 16 33.03 -7.95 2.76
CA ALA A 16 31.89 -7.52 3.57
C ALA A 16 30.97 -6.46 2.94
N LEU A 17 31.24 -5.99 1.71
CA LEU A 17 30.58 -4.78 1.16
C LEU A 17 29.85 -4.96 -0.18
N GLY A 18 29.29 -6.14 -0.46
CA GLY A 18 28.42 -6.23 -1.63
C GLY A 18 27.78 -7.58 -1.82
N THR A 19 26.62 -7.79 -1.18
CA THR A 19 25.45 -8.56 -1.65
C THR A 19 24.66 -9.03 -0.43
N GLY A 20 23.99 -8.12 0.30
CA GLY A 20 23.31 -8.55 1.52
C GLY A 20 22.38 -7.57 2.21
N CYS A 21 21.69 -6.67 1.48
CA CYS A 21 20.67 -5.79 2.07
C CYS A 21 19.39 -5.60 1.22
N GLY A 22 19.23 -6.25 0.06
CA GLY A 22 18.05 -6.05 -0.80
C GLY A 22 16.75 -6.68 -0.26
N ALA A 23 16.86 -7.70 0.58
CA ALA A 23 15.71 -8.46 1.09
C ALA A 23 14.98 -7.80 2.28
N ILE A 24 15.43 -6.67 2.81
CA ILE A 24 14.70 -5.98 3.91
C ILE A 24 13.97 -4.75 3.39
N GLU A 25 14.48 -4.09 2.35
CA GLU A 25 13.95 -2.82 1.87
C GLU A 25 12.49 -2.94 1.38
N TYR A 26 12.13 -4.02 0.67
CA TYR A 26 10.76 -4.23 0.18
C TYR A 26 9.72 -4.26 1.31
N SER A 27 10.06 -4.85 2.46
CA SER A 27 9.13 -5.00 3.57
C SER A 27 8.70 -3.64 4.14
N VAL A 28 9.62 -2.68 4.22
CA VAL A 28 9.36 -1.33 4.72
C VAL A 28 8.41 -0.58 3.79
N PHE A 29 8.64 -0.66 2.48
CA PHE A 29 7.78 0.02 1.51
C PHE A 29 6.37 -0.56 1.46
N ILE A 30 6.22 -1.88 1.59
CA ILE A 30 4.91 -2.52 1.70
C ILE A 30 4.19 -2.03 2.95
N LEU A 31 4.84 -2.00 4.12
CA LEU A 31 4.23 -1.51 5.36
C LEU A 31 3.80 -0.04 5.25
N GLN A 32 4.64 0.82 4.67
CA GLN A 32 4.27 2.22 4.42
C GLN A 32 3.07 2.37 3.49
N ALA A 33 2.95 1.51 2.48
CA ALA A 33 1.81 1.52 1.58
C ALA A 33 0.53 1.07 2.30
N HIS A 34 0.60 0.05 3.17
CA HIS A 34 -0.53 -0.35 4.01
C HIS A 34 -1.01 0.76 4.93
N GLU A 35 -0.08 1.42 5.62
CA GLU A 35 -0.39 2.55 6.49
C GLU A 35 -1.05 3.69 5.71
N ALA A 36 -0.51 4.05 4.55
CA ALA A 36 -1.07 5.12 3.72
C ALA A 36 -2.48 4.79 3.21
N VAL A 37 -2.76 3.53 2.83
CA VAL A 37 -4.10 3.09 2.43
C VAL A 37 -5.07 3.18 3.60
N ALA A 38 -4.67 2.75 4.80
CA ALA A 38 -5.48 2.87 6.00
C ALA A 38 -5.81 4.34 6.33
N GLU A 39 -4.84 5.25 6.20
CA GLU A 39 -5.08 6.69 6.37
C GLU A 39 -6.07 7.24 5.34
N ALA A 40 -5.94 6.85 4.07
CA ALA A 40 -6.86 7.27 3.01
C ALA A 40 -8.29 6.82 3.29
N GLN A 41 -8.42 5.61 3.83
CA GLN A 41 -9.69 5.01 4.16
C GLN A 41 -10.34 5.63 5.39
N VAL A 42 -9.59 5.93 6.45
CA VAL A 42 -10.07 6.79 7.57
C VAL A 42 -10.48 8.17 7.06
N ALA A 43 -9.85 8.64 5.98
CA ALA A 43 -10.25 9.85 5.30
C ALA A 43 -11.50 9.72 4.42
N GLY A 44 -12.11 8.55 4.30
CA GLY A 44 -13.29 8.30 3.47
C GLY A 44 -12.97 8.24 1.97
N ALA A 45 -11.70 8.01 1.59
CA ALA A 45 -11.30 7.88 0.19
C ALA A 45 -11.82 6.59 -0.47
N GLY A 46 -12.11 5.56 0.32
CA GLY A 46 -12.61 4.25 -0.12
C GLY A 46 -13.13 3.40 1.04
N PRO A 47 -13.60 2.16 0.76
CA PRO A 47 -14.27 1.28 1.73
C PRO A 47 -13.32 0.70 2.78
N SER A 48 -13.87 0.30 3.92
CA SER A 48 -13.12 -0.10 5.12
C SER A 48 -12.45 -1.50 5.06
N PRO A 49 -11.42 -1.79 5.88
CA PRO A 49 -10.61 -3.00 5.74
C PRO A 49 -11.37 -4.25 6.16
N ASP A 50 -12.40 -4.12 6.99
CA ASP A 50 -13.35 -5.17 7.36
C ASP A 50 -14.20 -5.61 6.16
N VAL A 51 -14.53 -4.70 5.24
CA VAL A 51 -15.13 -5.06 3.93
C VAL A 51 -14.08 -5.74 3.05
N LEU A 52 -12.84 -5.27 3.05
CA LEU A 52 -11.73 -5.89 2.30
C LEU A 52 -11.33 -7.29 2.82
N GLU A 53 -11.51 -7.55 4.12
CA GLU A 53 -11.20 -8.83 4.77
C GLU A 53 -12.36 -9.83 4.67
N ALA A 54 -13.62 -9.37 4.63
CA ALA A 54 -14.78 -10.22 4.32
C ALA A 54 -14.73 -10.80 2.90
N GLU A 55 -14.08 -10.10 1.97
CA GLU A 55 -13.97 -10.45 0.54
C GLU A 55 -12.74 -11.32 0.19
N GLY A 56 -11.99 -11.82 1.18
CA GLY A 56 -10.94 -12.81 0.91
C GLY A 56 -9.72 -12.27 0.15
N ALA A 57 -9.27 -11.04 0.43
CA ALA A 57 -8.06 -10.42 -0.16
C ALA A 57 -6.72 -11.16 0.14
N GLY A 58 -6.77 -12.30 0.85
CA GLY A 58 -5.65 -13.23 1.02
C GLY A 58 -5.53 -14.30 -0.06
N THR A 59 -6.53 -14.47 -0.95
CA THR A 59 -6.54 -15.55 -1.94
C THR A 59 -7.01 -15.06 -3.31
N ALA A 60 -6.07 -15.00 -4.24
CA ALA A 60 -6.24 -15.00 -5.69
C ALA A 60 -7.69 -15.01 -6.23
N SER A 61 -8.28 -13.85 -6.48
CA SER A 61 -9.21 -13.69 -7.59
C SER A 61 -9.35 -12.21 -7.98
N SER A 62 -9.45 -11.98 -9.28
CA SER A 62 -9.51 -10.71 -10.00
C SER A 62 -10.81 -9.91 -9.80
N GLY A 63 -11.49 -10.05 -8.65
CA GLY A 63 -12.74 -9.36 -8.32
C GLY A 63 -12.57 -7.99 -7.64
N SER A 64 -11.46 -7.76 -6.92
CA SER A 64 -11.43 -6.75 -5.84
C SER A 64 -11.58 -5.28 -6.27
N ALA A 65 -10.97 -4.84 -7.37
CA ALA A 65 -11.08 -3.44 -7.80
C ALA A 65 -12.48 -3.08 -8.34
N TYR A 66 -13.12 -4.00 -9.06
CA TYR A 66 -14.46 -3.76 -9.59
C TYR A 66 -15.52 -3.85 -8.51
N GLU A 67 -15.40 -4.76 -7.54
CA GLU A 67 -16.29 -4.83 -6.36
C GLU A 67 -16.11 -3.63 -5.40
N ILE A 68 -14.89 -3.12 -5.21
CA ILE A 68 -14.66 -1.88 -4.47
C ILE A 68 -15.35 -0.70 -5.18
N LEU A 69 -15.22 -0.58 -6.50
CA LEU A 69 -15.91 0.45 -7.26
C LEU A 69 -17.44 0.26 -7.26
N LEU A 70 -17.91 -0.99 -7.22
CA LEU A 70 -19.33 -1.31 -7.20
C LEU A 70 -19.96 -1.04 -5.83
N SER A 71 -19.26 -1.35 -4.73
CA SER A 71 -19.70 -1.03 -3.36
C SER A 71 -19.67 0.48 -3.05
N CYS A 72 -18.83 1.25 -3.74
CA CYS A 72 -18.90 2.72 -3.73
C CYS A 72 -20.07 3.29 -4.56
N ALA A 73 -20.64 2.50 -5.47
CA ALA A 73 -21.69 2.92 -6.41
C ALA A 73 -23.09 2.43 -6.00
N THR A 74 -23.17 1.44 -5.12
CA THR A 74 -24.43 0.97 -4.54
C THR A 74 -24.68 1.68 -3.22
N ASP A 75 -25.89 2.22 -3.05
CA ASP A 75 -26.36 2.84 -1.80
C ASP A 75 -26.56 1.79 -0.68
N ASP A 76 -25.63 0.87 -0.50
CA ASP A 76 -25.67 -0.16 0.54
C ASP A 76 -25.18 0.45 1.86
N GLU A 77 -26.11 0.66 2.80
CA GLU A 77 -25.87 1.29 4.11
C GLU A 77 -24.85 0.55 5.01
N GLU A 78 -24.42 -0.64 4.62
CA GLU A 78 -23.51 -1.52 5.38
C GLU A 78 -22.02 -1.32 5.01
N ALA A 79 -21.71 -0.92 3.77
CA ALA A 79 -20.33 -0.65 3.33
C ALA A 79 -19.82 0.74 3.75
N CYS A 80 -20.75 1.62 4.14
CA CYS A 80 -20.50 3.00 4.49
C CYS A 80 -21.44 3.40 5.64
N PRO A 81 -21.00 3.44 6.91
CA PRO A 81 -21.90 3.76 8.01
C PRO A 81 -22.52 5.14 7.82
N ARG A 82 -23.84 5.11 7.64
CA ARG A 82 -24.82 6.18 7.44
C ARG A 82 -24.43 7.56 8.01
N GLU A 83 -23.83 8.36 7.15
CA GLU A 83 -24.32 9.68 6.71
C GLU A 83 -25.25 10.48 7.65
N GLU A 84 -24.68 11.41 8.42
CA GLU A 84 -25.43 12.52 9.06
C GLU A 84 -25.19 13.88 8.37
N ARG A 85 -24.33 13.96 7.35
CA ARG A 85 -23.81 15.25 6.84
C ARG A 85 -23.56 15.38 5.33
N GLY A 86 -24.12 14.50 4.49
CA GLY A 86 -24.15 14.70 3.03
C GLY A 86 -22.85 14.45 2.28
N VAL A 87 -22.02 13.48 2.72
CA VAL A 87 -20.76 13.15 2.03
C VAL A 87 -20.60 11.63 1.92
N SER A 88 -20.64 11.13 0.69
CA SER A 88 -20.38 9.74 0.28
C SER A 88 -18.96 9.32 0.69
N CYS A 89 -18.78 8.18 1.37
CA CYS A 89 -17.47 7.54 1.39
C CYS A 89 -17.17 7.02 -0.01
N CYS A 90 -15.88 6.99 -0.38
CA CYS A 90 -15.39 6.91 -1.75
C CYS A 90 -15.27 8.26 -2.45
N LEU A 91 -14.71 9.25 -1.75
CA LEU A 91 -14.44 10.58 -2.31
C LEU A 91 -13.29 10.60 -3.33
N ALA A 92 -12.44 9.58 -3.32
CA ALA A 92 -11.30 9.46 -4.23
C ALA A 92 -11.19 8.01 -4.74
N PRO A 93 -12.23 7.50 -5.43
CA PRO A 93 -12.35 6.07 -5.71
C PRO A 93 -11.27 5.60 -6.70
N TYR A 94 -10.92 6.46 -7.66
CA TYR A 94 -9.87 6.14 -8.63
C TYR A 94 -8.50 5.99 -7.93
N GLU A 95 -8.08 7.00 -7.15
CA GLU A 95 -6.77 6.98 -6.50
C GLU A 95 -6.66 5.92 -5.41
N TYR A 96 -7.74 5.67 -4.67
CA TYR A 96 -7.78 4.60 -3.69
C TYR A 96 -7.64 3.22 -4.35
N THR A 97 -8.43 2.93 -5.38
CA THR A 97 -8.38 1.65 -6.09
C THR A 97 -7.04 1.47 -6.80
N TYR A 98 -6.50 2.53 -7.41
CA TYR A 98 -5.17 2.48 -8.01
C TYR A 98 -4.11 2.13 -6.96
N ALA A 99 -4.17 2.74 -5.77
CA ALA A 99 -3.26 2.41 -4.68
C ALA A 99 -3.37 0.94 -4.24
N MET A 100 -4.59 0.45 -4.07
CA MET A 100 -4.87 -0.95 -3.70
C MET A 100 -4.32 -1.95 -4.71
N GLU A 101 -4.54 -1.71 -6.00
CA GLU A 101 -4.05 -2.59 -7.06
C GLU A 101 -2.52 -2.62 -7.13
N HIS A 102 -1.85 -1.50 -6.90
CA HIS A 102 -0.39 -1.47 -6.83
C HIS A 102 0.14 -2.18 -5.58
N LEU A 103 -0.57 -2.10 -4.46
CA LEU A 103 -0.20 -2.82 -3.24
C LEU A 103 -0.37 -4.34 -3.40
N ARG A 104 -1.47 -4.75 -4.05
CA ARG A 104 -1.71 -6.14 -4.46
C ARG A 104 -0.62 -6.62 -5.40
N LYS A 105 -0.28 -5.82 -6.42
CA LYS A 105 0.79 -6.13 -7.36
C LYS A 105 2.16 -6.24 -6.68
N ALA A 106 2.47 -5.33 -5.74
CA ALA A 106 3.70 -5.41 -4.96
C ALA A 106 3.83 -6.75 -4.21
N ARG A 107 2.73 -7.27 -3.65
CA ARG A 107 2.68 -8.57 -2.99
C ARG A 107 2.87 -9.74 -3.96
N GLU A 108 2.33 -9.64 -5.19
CA GLU A 108 2.60 -10.63 -6.24
C GLU A 108 4.09 -10.69 -6.60
N GLU A 109 4.73 -9.53 -6.78
CA GLU A 109 6.15 -9.45 -7.14
C GLU A 109 7.06 -10.00 -6.04
N VAL A 110 6.71 -9.78 -4.76
CA VAL A 110 7.36 -10.48 -3.64
C VAL A 110 7.26 -11.99 -3.78
N GLY A 111 6.08 -12.50 -4.18
CA GLY A 111 5.86 -13.93 -4.44
C GLY A 111 6.69 -14.47 -5.61
N GLN A 112 7.02 -13.63 -6.59
CA GLN A 112 7.91 -13.94 -7.71
C GLN A 112 9.41 -13.70 -7.40
N ALA A 113 9.73 -13.29 -6.17
CA ALA A 113 11.07 -12.87 -5.75
C ALA A 113 11.65 -11.67 -6.54
N ASP A 114 10.80 -10.89 -7.22
CA ASP A 114 11.18 -9.62 -7.85
C ASP A 114 11.00 -8.46 -6.85
N TYR A 115 11.96 -8.35 -5.92
CA TYR A 115 11.88 -7.36 -4.84
C TYR A 115 12.01 -5.92 -5.34
N GLN A 116 12.70 -5.69 -6.46
CA GLN A 116 12.82 -4.34 -7.00
C GLN A 116 11.49 -3.89 -7.60
N ALA A 117 10.82 -4.75 -8.38
CA ALA A 117 9.48 -4.47 -8.87
C ALA A 117 8.48 -4.28 -7.70
N ALA A 118 8.59 -5.10 -6.65
CA ALA A 118 7.77 -4.95 -5.44
C ALA A 118 7.93 -3.58 -4.78
N VAL A 119 9.17 -3.07 -4.66
CA VAL A 119 9.45 -1.74 -4.09
C VAL A 119 8.82 -0.63 -4.93
N GLU A 120 8.95 -0.68 -6.25
CA GLU A 120 8.38 0.36 -7.13
C GLU A 120 6.85 0.38 -7.06
N MET A 121 6.23 -0.80 -7.09
CA MET A 121 4.77 -0.92 -6.94
C MET A 121 4.29 -0.43 -5.57
N ALA A 122 5.01 -0.75 -4.50
CA ALA A 122 4.67 -0.28 -3.15
C ALA A 122 4.80 1.25 -3.02
N ARG A 123 5.78 1.88 -3.68
CA ARG A 123 5.90 3.34 -3.73
C ARG A 123 4.71 3.98 -4.44
N LEU A 124 4.34 3.46 -5.61
CA LEU A 124 3.15 3.90 -6.35
C LEU A 124 1.89 3.77 -5.48
N ALA A 125 1.71 2.63 -4.82
CA ALA A 125 0.59 2.42 -3.91
C ALA A 125 0.52 3.49 -2.81
N ARG A 126 1.63 3.72 -2.12
CA ARG A 126 1.73 4.73 -1.05
C ARG A 126 1.41 6.13 -1.56
N ASP A 127 1.97 6.53 -2.69
CA ASP A 127 1.85 7.89 -3.19
C ASP A 127 0.42 8.18 -3.66
N TYR A 128 -0.25 7.21 -4.31
CA TYR A 128 -1.65 7.32 -4.67
C TYR A 128 -2.58 7.26 -3.46
N ALA A 129 -2.28 6.46 -2.44
CA ALA A 129 -3.06 6.43 -1.21
C ALA A 129 -3.02 7.79 -0.49
N ARG A 130 -1.85 8.44 -0.43
CA ARG A 130 -1.72 9.80 0.09
C ARG A 130 -2.53 10.80 -0.73
N LYS A 131 -2.49 10.69 -2.06
CA LYS A 131 -3.32 11.52 -2.94
C LYS A 131 -4.81 11.32 -2.66
N ALA A 132 -5.25 10.06 -2.52
CA ALA A 132 -6.63 9.70 -2.20
C ALA A 132 -7.08 10.31 -0.87
N ARG A 133 -6.25 10.18 0.17
CA ARG A 133 -6.47 10.79 1.49
C ARG A 133 -6.65 12.31 1.38
N ASP A 134 -5.76 12.98 0.67
CA ASP A 134 -5.74 14.44 0.59
C ASP A 134 -6.98 14.97 -0.16
N MET A 135 -7.39 14.33 -1.26
CA MET A 135 -8.62 14.71 -1.96
C MET A 135 -9.87 14.42 -1.14
N ALA A 136 -9.93 13.27 -0.45
CA ALA A 136 -11.05 12.95 0.41
C ALA A 136 -11.16 13.92 1.60
N ALA A 137 -10.04 14.39 2.13
CA ALA A 137 -10.02 15.46 3.13
C ALA A 137 -10.48 16.81 2.54
N GLU A 138 -10.10 17.13 1.31
CA GLU A 138 -10.52 18.34 0.61
C GLU A 138 -12.02 18.36 0.34
N LEU A 139 -12.55 17.32 -0.30
CA LEU A 139 -13.98 17.21 -0.63
C LEU A 139 -14.87 17.26 0.62
N ARG A 140 -14.44 16.65 1.74
CA ARG A 140 -15.15 16.78 3.03
C ARG A 140 -15.19 18.22 3.54
N ARG A 141 -14.12 18.98 3.36
CA ARG A 141 -14.11 20.41 3.75
C ARG A 141 -15.02 21.24 2.85
N GLU A 142 -15.12 20.90 1.57
CA GLU A 142 -15.99 21.60 0.62
C GLU A 142 -17.47 21.33 0.88
N ALA A 143 -17.83 20.08 1.14
CA ALA A 143 -19.21 19.72 1.47
C ALA A 143 -19.70 20.23 2.84
N GLY A 144 -18.76 20.57 3.73
CA GLY A 144 -19.07 21.19 5.02
C GLY A 144 -19.22 22.73 4.98
N ARG A 145 -19.04 23.36 3.81
CA ARG A 145 -19.32 24.80 3.61
C ARG A 145 -20.75 25.01 3.12
#